data_AF-A0A2T2UBP7-F1
#
_entry.id   AF-A0A2T2UBP7-F1
#
_cell.length_a   1.000
_cell.length_b   1.000
_cell.length_c   1.000
_cell.angle_alpha   90.00
_cell.angle_beta   90.00
_cell.angle_gamma   90.00
#
_symmetry.space_group_name_H-M   'P 1'
#
loop_
_entity.id
_entity.type
_entity.pdbx_description
1 polymer ?
#
loop_
_entity_poly.entity_id
_entity_poly.type
_entity_poly.pdbx_seq_one_letter_code
_entity_poly.pdbx_strand_id
1 'polypeptide(L)'
;MVRFQPHLENGALVGYKIQPRQADAELLGELGLRPSDIVTRVNGRSLDDPREANKVLQDLRDARRIEISFIREGQQRSLSVPLGQAGG
;
A
#
# COMPACT_ATOMS: atom_id res chain seq x y z
N MET A 1 -14.42 -1.53 1.29
CA MET A 1 -13.59 -0.67 0.40
C MET A 1 -12.55 0.13 1.18
N VAL A 2 -11.28 -0.20 0.96
CA VAL A 2 -10.11 0.55 1.42
C VAL A 2 -10.02 1.89 0.70
N ARG A 3 -9.67 2.96 1.42
CA ARG A 3 -9.35 4.27 0.83
C ARG A 3 -7.84 4.50 0.86
N PHE A 4 -7.33 5.02 -0.24
CA PHE A 4 -5.97 5.50 -0.36
C PHE A 4 -6.02 7.03 -0.41
N GLN A 5 -5.35 7.68 0.53
CA GLN A 5 -5.26 9.14 0.58
C GLN A 5 -3.83 9.55 0.21
N PRO A 6 -3.62 10.43 -0.79
CA PRO A 6 -2.28 10.91 -1.12
C PRO A 6 -1.65 11.60 0.09
N HIS A 7 -0.42 11.23 0.39
CA HIS A 7 0.39 11.84 1.43
C HIS A 7 1.47 12.70 0.80
N LEU A 8 1.38 14.00 1.08
CA LEU A 8 2.33 14.99 0.59
C LEU A 8 3.28 15.38 1.72
N GLU A 9 4.59 15.35 1.48
CA GLU A 9 5.59 16.00 2.35
C GLU A 9 6.26 17.13 1.57
N ASN A 10 6.37 18.31 2.18
CA ASN A 10 6.98 19.50 1.55
C ASN A 10 6.38 19.85 0.15
N GLY A 11 5.11 19.48 -0.08
CA GLY A 11 4.42 19.70 -1.36
C GLY A 11 4.67 18.62 -2.43
N ALA A 12 5.53 17.64 -2.16
CA ALA A 12 5.77 16.50 -3.05
C ALA A 12 4.97 15.26 -2.61
N LEU A 13 4.44 14.49 -3.56
CA LEU A 13 3.79 13.22 -3.27
C LEU A 13 4.84 12.20 -2.82
N VAL A 14 4.71 11.71 -1.59
CA VAL A 14 5.61 10.69 -1.02
C VAL A 14 4.99 9.30 -1.08
N GLY A 15 3.67 9.22 -1.12
CA GLY A 15 2.96 7.96 -1.23
C GLY A 15 1.49 8.08 -0.87
N TYR A 16 0.89 6.95 -0.46
CA TYR A 16 -0.53 6.86 -0.16
C TYR A 16 -0.77 6.29 1.22
N LYS A 17 -1.44 7.08 2.07
CA LYS A 17 -1.92 6.65 3.38
C LYS A 17 -3.07 5.67 3.21
N ILE A 18 -2.98 4.52 3.86
CA ILE A 18 -4.05 3.52 3.86
C ILE A 18 -5.03 3.80 4.98
N GLN A 19 -6.31 3.85 4.62
CA GLN A 19 -7.43 3.98 5.55
C GLN A 19 -8.50 2.92 5.23
N PRO A 20 -8.57 1.83 6.00
CA PRO A 20 -9.69 0.89 5.88
C PRO A 20 -11.01 1.57 6.22
N ARG A 21 -12.09 1.13 5.56
CA ARG A 21 -13.43 1.23 6.15
C ARG A 21 -13.63 0.05 7.10
N GLN A 22 -14.52 0.19 8.07
CA GLN A 22 -14.72 -0.77 9.17
C GLN A 22 -14.81 -2.23 8.71
N ALA A 23 -15.43 -2.51 7.56
CA ALA A 23 -15.57 -3.86 7.01
C ALA A 23 -14.27 -4.48 6.46
N ASP A 24 -13.25 -3.69 6.12
CA ASP A 24 -11.98 -4.18 5.55
C ASP A 24 -10.83 -4.11 6.57
N ALA A 25 -11.07 -3.55 7.76
CA ALA A 25 -10.05 -3.36 8.78
C ALA A 25 -9.42 -4.67 9.24
N GLU A 26 -10.23 -5.73 9.32
CA GLU A 26 -9.79 -7.08 9.67
C GLU A 26 -8.84 -7.63 8.59
N LEU A 27 -9.23 -7.56 7.32
CA LEU A 27 -8.40 -7.97 6.17
C LEU A 27 -7.03 -7.25 6.13
N LEU A 28 -6.98 -5.94 6.40
CA LEU A 28 -5.69 -5.23 6.48
C LEU A 28 -4.86 -5.67 7.68
N GLY A 29 -5.50 -5.96 8.81
CA GLY A 29 -4.86 -6.52 9.99
C GLY A 29 -4.22 -7.88 9.71
N GLU A 30 -4.91 -8.75 8.98
CA GLU A 30 -4.39 -10.05 8.55
C GLU A 30 -3.17 -9.92 7.64
N LEU A 31 -3.13 -8.86 6.82
CA LEU A 31 -1.96 -8.51 6.00
C LEU A 31 -0.84 -7.83 6.80
N GLY A 32 -1.04 -7.53 8.09
CA GLY A 32 -0.08 -6.82 8.95
C GLY A 32 0.00 -5.30 8.69
N LEU A 33 -0.92 -4.76 7.89
CA LEU A 33 -1.05 -3.34 7.61
C LEU A 33 -1.91 -2.67 8.70
N ARG A 34 -1.59 -1.42 9.02
CA ARG A 34 -2.25 -0.64 10.06
C ARG A 34 -2.90 0.61 9.49
N PRO A 35 -4.01 1.08 10.10
CA PRO A 35 -4.51 2.41 9.86
C PRO A 35 -3.39 3.42 10.21
N SER A 36 -2.98 4.22 9.23
CA SER A 36 -1.86 5.17 9.28
C SER A 36 -0.55 4.75 8.61
N ASP A 37 -0.47 3.56 8.04
CA ASP A 37 0.65 3.23 7.16
C ASP A 37 0.59 4.08 5.89
N ILE A 38 1.75 4.60 5.48
CA ILE A 38 1.93 5.33 4.23
C ILE A 38 2.70 4.45 3.27
N VAL A 39 2.04 3.91 2.25
CA VAL A 39 2.71 3.11 1.21
C VAL A 39 3.50 4.05 0.30
N THR A 40 4.80 3.83 0.23
CA THR A 40 5.71 4.63 -0.60
C THR A 40 6.19 3.86 -1.82
N ARG A 41 6.16 2.52 -1.77
CA ARG A 41 6.68 1.65 -2.82
C ARG A 41 5.93 0.32 -2.87
N VAL A 42 5.76 -0.21 -4.08
CA VAL A 42 5.17 -1.53 -4.32
C VAL A 42 5.95 -2.25 -5.41
N ASN A 43 6.39 -3.48 -5.15
CA ASN A 43 7.27 -4.26 -6.03
C ASN A 43 8.50 -3.47 -6.51
N GLY A 44 9.10 -2.70 -5.60
CA GLY A 44 10.25 -1.83 -5.89
C GLY A 44 9.93 -0.54 -6.66
N ARG A 45 8.69 -0.35 -7.14
CA ARG A 45 8.26 0.87 -7.84
C ARG A 45 7.68 1.89 -6.86
N SER A 46 8.17 3.12 -6.94
CA SER A 46 7.72 4.21 -6.09
C SER A 46 6.34 4.71 -6.48
N LEU A 47 5.56 5.13 -5.47
CA LEU A 47 4.21 5.67 -5.63
C LEU A 47 4.17 7.21 -5.52
N ASP A 48 5.29 7.87 -5.81
CA ASP A 48 5.42 9.33 -5.83
C ASP A 48 4.80 9.98 -7.08
N ASP A 49 4.37 9.18 -8.06
CA ASP A 49 3.67 9.64 -9.26
C ASP A 49 2.33 8.87 -9.48
N PRO A 50 1.22 9.57 -9.77
CA PRO A 50 -0.08 8.94 -10.02
C PRO A 50 -0.10 7.94 -11.19
N ARG A 51 0.75 8.13 -12.21
CA ARG A 51 0.86 7.21 -13.36
C ARG A 51 1.53 5.91 -12.95
N GLU A 52 2.52 5.98 -12.06
CA GLU A 52 3.17 4.80 -11.50
C GLU A 52 2.22 4.00 -10.60
N ALA A 53 1.38 4.68 -9.81
CA ALA A 53 0.35 4.02 -9.02
C ALA A 53 -0.62 3.17 -9.87
N ASN A 54 -1.04 3.68 -11.03
CA ASN A 54 -1.89 2.91 -11.95
C ASN A 54 -1.16 1.69 -12.54
N LYS A 55 0.11 1.82 -12.91
CA LYS A 55 0.91 0.67 -13.39
C LYS A 55 1.10 -0.38 -12.31
N VAL A 56 1.37 0.05 -11.08
CA VAL A 56 1.46 -0.84 -9.92
C VAL A 56 0.15 -1.61 -9.77
N LEU A 57 -1.01 -0.93 -9.75
CA LEU A 57 -2.30 -1.61 -9.64
C LEU A 57 -2.54 -2.65 -10.74
N GLN A 58 -2.08 -2.40 -11.97
CA GLN A 58 -2.14 -3.39 -13.04
C GLN A 58 -1.21 -4.58 -12.76
N ASP A 59 0.05 -4.33 -12.41
CA ASP A 59 1.02 -5.38 -12.08
C ASP A 59 0.57 -6.26 -10.90
N LEU A 60 -0.16 -5.68 -9.94
CA LEU A 60 -0.73 -6.41 -8.81
C LEU A 60 -1.78 -7.44 -9.23
N ARG A 61 -2.46 -7.27 -10.37
CA ARG A 61 -3.47 -8.24 -10.82
C ARG A 61 -2.86 -9.54 -11.30
N ASP A 62 -1.67 -9.49 -11.87
CA ASP A 62 -0.95 -10.65 -12.42
C ASP A 62 0.13 -11.18 -11.46
N ALA A 63 0.47 -10.44 -10.41
CA ALA A 63 1.48 -10.83 -9.43
C ALA A 63 0.99 -11.98 -8.53
N ARG A 64 1.91 -12.89 -8.19
CA ARG A 64 1.65 -13.95 -7.17
C ARG A 64 2.02 -13.50 -5.75
N ARG A 65 2.91 -12.52 -5.66
CA ARG A 65 3.43 -11.96 -4.41
C ARG A 65 3.65 -10.47 -4.63
N ILE A 66 3.39 -9.69 -3.59
CA ILE A 66 3.58 -8.25 -3.57
C ILE A 66 4.57 -7.92 -2.47
N GLU A 67 5.57 -7.11 -2.79
CA GLU A 67 6.37 -6.43 -1.77
C GLU A 67 5.87 -4.99 -1.59
N ILE A 68 5.43 -4.64 -0.39
CA ILE A 68 4.92 -3.31 -0.04
C ILE A 68 5.95 -2.67 0.88
N SER A 69 6.50 -1.52 0.49
CA SER A 69 7.26 -0.66 1.37
C SER A 69 6.37 0.47 1.88
N PHE A 70 6.37 0.67 3.19
CA PHE A 70 5.53 1.66 3.85
C PHE A 70 6.28 2.35 4.98
N ILE A 71 5.82 3.54 5.33
CA ILE A 71 6.28 4.28 6.51
C ILE A 71 5.25 4.09 7.62
N ARG A 72 5.74 3.65 8.78
CA ARG A 72 4.97 3.54 10.03
C ARG A 72 5.75 4.24 11.12
N GLU A 73 5.12 5.22 11.77
CA GLU A 73 5.74 5.99 12.87
C GLU A 73 7.08 6.63 12.45
N GLY A 74 7.17 7.09 11.19
CA GLY A 74 8.39 7.71 10.64
C GLY A 74 9.49 6.72 10.23
N GLN A 75 9.29 5.41 10.42
CA GLN A 75 10.25 4.39 10.01
C GLN A 75 9.80 3.67 8.74
N GLN A 76 10.72 3.48 7.81
CA GLN A 76 10.48 2.66 6.62
C GLN A 76 10.48 1.17 6.98
N ARG A 77 9.46 0.47 6.52
CA ARG A 77 9.26 -0.97 6.70
C ARG A 77 8.83 -1.61 5.39
N SER A 78 9.05 -2.91 5.27
CA SER A 78 8.58 -3.69 4.12
C SER A 78 7.80 -4.92 4.59
N LEU A 79 6.82 -5.29 3.78
CA LEU A 79 5.92 -6.42 3.96
C LEU A 79 5.87 -7.18 2.64
N SER A 80 5.94 -8.50 2.70
CA SER A 80 5.72 -9.35 1.52
C SER A 80 4.43 -10.13 1.69
N VAL A 81 3.43 -9.84 0.85
CA VAL A 81 2.10 -10.46 0.86
C VAL A 81 1.96 -11.42 -0.32
N PRO A 82 1.63 -12.71 -0.09
CA PRO A 82 1.18 -13.58 -1.16
C PRO A 82 -0.26 -13.21 -1.57
N LEU A 83 -0.47 -12.86 -2.84
CA LEU A 83 -1.81 -12.47 -3.36
C LEU A 83 -2.82 -13.61 -3.34
N GLY A 84 -2.35 -14.86 -3.35
CA GLY A 84 -3.20 -16.06 -3.30
C GLY A 84 -3.99 -16.23 -2.00
N GLN A 85 -3.82 -15.38 -0.99
CA GLN A 85 -4.60 -15.40 0.26
C GLN A 85 -5.51 -14.17 0.43
N ALA A 86 -5.40 -13.14 -0.42
CA ALA A 86 -6.14 -11.88 -0.25
C ALA A 86 -7.52 -11.86 -0.94
N GLY A 87 -8.04 -13.01 -1.37
CA GLY A 87 -9.26 -13.11 -2.17
C GLY A 87 -10.03 -14.42 -2.05
N GLY A 88 -10.07 -14.99 -0.84
CA GLY A 88 -11.02 -16.06 -0.48
C GLY A 88 -12.35 -15.48 -0.01
#